data_AF-E3N3F8-F1
#
_entry.id   AF-E3N3F8-F1
#
_cell.length_a   1.000
_cell.length_b   1.000
_cell.length_c   1.000
_cell.angle_alpha   90.00
_cell.angle_beta   90.00
_cell.angle_gamma   90.00
#
_symmetry.space_group_name_H-M   'P 1'
#
loop_
_entity.id
_entity.type
_entity.pdbx_description
1 polymer ?
#
loop_
_entity_poly.entity_id
_entity_poly.type
_entity_poly.pdbx_seq_one_letter_code
_entity_poly.pdbx_strand_id
1 'polypeptide(L)'
;MFNQISDKFGLVKDLEIISLANPNVTPVFASWPQNVDIPCSAWFTLEYLFACTCTTIKLDKSHLGNKDLDKVLRKWKAGGFPNLERLKVYSHNIKNNETTILGMNLRELNGMVIQTDDESKKATINTGYGYGCIEMCVTPFD
;
A
#
# COMPACT_ATOMS: atom_id res chain seq x y z
N MET A 1 23.91 -0.04 -10.73
CA MET A 1 24.16 0.43 -9.35
C MET A 1 22.93 0.23 -8.45
N PHE A 2 21.74 0.72 -8.81
CA PHE A 2 20.52 0.53 -8.00
C PHE A 2 20.21 -0.96 -7.71
N ASN A 3 20.24 -1.81 -8.74
CA ASN A 3 19.98 -3.26 -8.60
C ASN A 3 20.99 -3.99 -7.68
N GLN A 4 22.21 -3.46 -7.48
CA GLN A 4 23.18 -4.07 -6.57
C GLN A 4 22.92 -3.73 -5.10
N ILE A 5 22.20 -2.64 -4.85
CA ILE A 5 21.86 -2.17 -3.51
C ILE A 5 20.51 -2.76 -3.09
N SER A 6 19.58 -2.95 -4.05
CA SER A 6 18.25 -3.48 -3.78
C SER A 6 18.24 -4.91 -3.25
N ASP A 7 19.26 -5.70 -3.55
CA ASP A 7 19.43 -7.05 -3.00
C ASP A 7 19.59 -7.06 -1.47
N LYS A 8 20.01 -5.94 -0.87
CA LYS A 8 20.24 -5.82 0.58
C LYS A 8 19.09 -5.16 1.33
N PHE A 9 18.02 -4.76 0.66
CA PHE A 9 16.93 -4.00 1.31
C PHE A 9 16.17 -4.80 2.37
N GLY A 10 16.09 -6.12 2.27
CA GLY A 10 15.53 -6.96 3.34
C GLY A 10 16.34 -7.00 4.63
N LEU A 11 17.57 -6.48 4.63
CA LEU A 11 18.42 -6.41 5.83
C LEU A 11 18.19 -5.12 6.63
N VAL A 12 17.45 -4.14 6.08
CA VAL A 12 17.18 -2.88 6.76
C VAL A 12 15.75 -2.84 7.28
N LYS A 13 15.59 -2.24 8.46
CA LYS A 13 14.27 -2.04 9.06
C LYS A 13 13.48 -0.99 8.29
N ASP A 14 14.08 0.16 8.06
CA ASP A 14 13.42 1.32 7.47
C ASP A 14 14.14 1.69 6.16
N LEU A 15 13.37 1.82 5.08
CA LEU A 15 13.87 2.27 3.78
C LEU A 15 13.03 3.44 3.29
N GLU A 16 13.69 4.56 3.05
CA GLU A 16 13.10 5.71 2.37
C GLU A 16 13.64 5.83 0.95
N ILE A 17 12.74 5.88 -0.05
CA ILE A 17 13.11 6.06 -1.45
C ILE A 17 12.48 7.37 -1.95
N ILE A 18 13.27 8.44 -1.93
CA ILE A 18 12.79 9.79 -2.25
C ILE A 18 12.38 9.89 -3.73
N SER A 19 13.19 9.38 -4.66
CA SER A 19 12.90 9.36 -6.09
C SER A 19 13.77 8.36 -6.85
N LEU A 20 13.31 7.96 -8.05
CA LEU A 20 14.14 7.27 -9.03
C LEU A 20 14.52 8.25 -10.14
N ALA A 21 15.83 8.45 -10.34
CA ALA A 21 16.35 9.38 -11.33
C ALA A 21 16.04 8.99 -12.79
N ASN A 22 15.70 7.73 -13.05
CA ASN A 22 15.31 7.25 -14.38
C ASN A 22 14.05 6.38 -14.30
N PRO A 23 12.87 6.91 -14.69
CA PRO A 23 11.59 6.18 -14.60
C PRO A 23 11.51 4.95 -15.51
N ASN A 24 12.43 4.83 -16.49
CA ASN A 24 12.51 3.66 -17.36
C ASN A 24 13.29 2.49 -16.74
N VAL A 25 13.89 2.68 -15.56
CA VAL A 25 14.55 1.62 -14.80
C VAL A 25 13.60 1.16 -13.70
N THR A 26 13.00 0.00 -13.91
CA THR A 26 12.13 -0.69 -12.96
C THR A 26 13.01 -1.46 -11.98
N PRO A 27 13.15 -1.01 -10.71
CA PRO A 27 14.07 -1.63 -9.76
C PRO A 27 13.64 -3.05 -9.36
N VAL A 28 14.53 -4.03 -9.41
CA VAL A 28 14.20 -5.38 -8.95
C VAL A 28 14.52 -5.48 -7.46
N PHE A 29 13.50 -5.77 -6.63
CA PHE A 29 13.66 -6.02 -5.19
C PHE A 29 13.81 -7.52 -4.97
N ALA A 30 15.00 -7.99 -4.61
CA ALA A 30 15.18 -9.39 -4.21
C ALA A 30 14.57 -9.66 -2.81
N SER A 31 14.48 -8.63 -1.98
CA SER A 31 13.84 -8.67 -0.66
C SER A 31 13.32 -7.28 -0.28
N TRP A 32 12.36 -7.24 0.65
CA TRP A 32 11.73 -6.01 1.11
C TRP A 32 12.11 -5.68 2.56
N PRO A 33 12.28 -4.40 2.91
CA PRO A 33 12.49 -3.97 4.28
C PRO A 33 11.23 -4.19 5.12
N GLN A 34 11.35 -4.02 6.44
CA GLN A 34 10.18 -4.05 7.33
C GLN A 34 9.24 -2.86 7.03
N ASN A 35 9.78 -1.66 6.90
CA ASN A 35 9.05 -0.44 6.64
C ASN A 35 9.58 0.24 5.38
N VAL A 36 8.67 0.68 4.52
CA VAL A 36 9.00 1.44 3.32
C VAL A 36 8.21 2.74 3.24
N ASP A 37 8.92 3.84 2.97
CA ASP A 37 8.36 5.17 2.72
C ASP A 37 8.86 5.69 1.38
N ILE A 38 7.94 5.98 0.45
CA ILE A 38 8.27 6.38 -0.93
C ILE A 38 7.50 7.66 -1.27
N PRO A 39 8.10 8.85 -1.03
CA PRO A 39 7.46 10.13 -1.29
C PRO A 39 7.11 10.42 -2.75
N CYS A 40 7.86 9.85 -3.71
CA CYS A 40 7.60 9.96 -5.14
C CYS A 40 7.36 8.58 -5.75
N SER A 41 6.25 7.95 -5.38
CA SER A 41 5.93 6.56 -5.69
C SER A 41 5.20 6.34 -7.03
N ALA A 42 5.25 7.28 -7.96
CA ALA A 42 4.64 7.17 -9.29
C ALA A 42 5.13 5.94 -10.10
N TRP A 43 6.36 5.49 -9.84
CA TRP A 43 6.95 4.29 -10.44
C TRP A 43 6.58 2.99 -9.71
N PHE A 44 5.99 3.08 -8.52
CA PHE A 44 5.64 1.94 -7.69
C PHE A 44 4.30 1.35 -8.14
N THR A 45 4.38 0.21 -8.83
CA THR A 45 3.24 -0.49 -9.42
C THR A 45 2.47 -1.35 -8.40
N LEU A 46 1.27 -1.79 -8.79
CA LEU A 46 0.48 -2.77 -8.05
C LEU A 46 1.23 -4.11 -7.87
N GLU A 47 2.06 -4.49 -8.85
CA GLU A 47 2.87 -5.71 -8.78
C GLU A 47 3.91 -5.64 -7.65
N TYR A 48 4.60 -4.50 -7.51
CA TYR A 48 5.49 -4.29 -6.37
C TYR A 48 4.75 -4.35 -5.05
N LEU A 49 3.58 -3.71 -4.98
CA LEU A 49 2.77 -3.75 -3.77
C LEU A 49 2.42 -5.19 -3.39
N PHE A 50 2.00 -6.00 -4.37
CA PHE A 50 1.65 -7.40 -4.18
C PHE A 50 2.82 -8.31 -3.78
N ALA A 51 4.05 -7.90 -4.07
CA ALA A 51 5.27 -8.60 -3.69
C ALA A 51 5.87 -8.10 -2.35
N CYS A 52 5.49 -6.92 -1.85
CA CYS A 52 5.98 -6.37 -0.58
C CYS A 52 5.62 -7.29 0.59
N THR A 53 6.62 -7.71 1.35
CA THR A 53 6.44 -8.44 2.62
C THR A 53 6.49 -7.53 3.84
N CYS A 54 6.34 -6.22 3.59
CA CYS A 54 6.52 -5.11 4.51
C CYS A 54 5.40 -5.05 5.57
N THR A 55 5.72 -4.58 6.77
CA THR A 55 4.74 -4.30 7.83
C THR A 55 4.12 -2.92 7.67
N THR A 56 4.93 -1.92 7.29
CA THR A 56 4.46 -0.56 6.99
C THR A 56 4.81 -0.17 5.57
N ILE A 57 3.81 0.30 4.83
CA ILE A 57 3.96 0.79 3.46
C ILE A 57 3.36 2.19 3.40
N LYS A 58 4.17 3.18 3.01
CA LYS A 58 3.72 4.55 2.74
C LYS A 58 4.13 4.94 1.32
N LEU A 59 3.14 5.30 0.52
CA LEU A 59 3.31 5.70 -0.87
C LEU A 59 2.70 7.08 -1.05
N ASP A 60 3.51 8.08 -1.36
CA ASP A 60 3.03 9.42 -1.73
C ASP A 60 3.25 9.67 -3.23
N LYS A 61 2.39 10.51 -3.81
CA LYS A 61 2.34 10.79 -5.26
C LYS A 61 2.29 9.51 -6.10
N SER A 62 1.55 8.50 -5.61
CA SER A 62 1.38 7.23 -6.30
C SER A 62 0.50 7.39 -7.54
N HIS A 63 0.62 6.45 -8.48
CA HIS A 63 -0.32 6.29 -9.60
C HIS A 63 -1.43 5.28 -9.31
N LEU A 64 -1.41 4.58 -8.16
CA LEU A 64 -2.45 3.64 -7.78
C LEU A 64 -3.80 4.37 -7.64
N GLY A 65 -4.84 3.84 -8.29
CA GLY A 65 -6.19 4.39 -8.25
C GLY A 65 -7.17 3.50 -7.49
N ASN A 66 -8.46 3.88 -7.50
CA ASN A 66 -9.53 3.12 -6.84
C ASN A 66 -9.54 1.63 -7.21
N LYS A 67 -9.36 1.30 -8.50
CA LYS A 67 -9.36 -0.09 -8.99
C LYS A 67 -8.19 -0.91 -8.44
N ASP A 68 -7.04 -0.30 -8.27
CA ASP A 68 -5.87 -0.97 -7.71
C ASP A 68 -6.07 -1.21 -6.21
N LEU A 69 -6.58 -0.20 -5.51
CA LEU A 69 -6.90 -0.30 -4.09
C LEU A 69 -8.01 -1.32 -3.80
N ASP A 70 -9.02 -1.45 -4.66
CA ASP A 70 -10.03 -2.50 -4.55
C ASP A 70 -9.37 -3.89 -4.60
N LYS A 71 -8.45 -4.11 -5.53
CA LYS A 71 -7.69 -5.37 -5.61
C LYS A 71 -6.81 -5.59 -4.38
N VAL A 72 -6.16 -4.54 -3.87
CA VAL A 72 -5.33 -4.61 -2.66
C VAL A 72 -6.16 -5.00 -1.45
N LEU A 73 -7.28 -4.32 -1.19
CA LEU A 73 -8.13 -4.62 -0.04
C LEU A 73 -8.80 -5.99 -0.15
N ARG A 74 -9.21 -6.42 -1.35
CA ARG A 74 -9.70 -7.79 -1.58
C ARG A 74 -8.64 -8.84 -1.31
N LYS A 75 -7.40 -8.62 -1.78
CA LYS A 75 -6.28 -9.52 -1.52
C LYS A 75 -5.96 -9.59 -0.03
N TRP A 76 -5.99 -8.46 0.68
CA TRP A 76 -5.82 -8.44 2.14
C TRP A 76 -6.94 -9.23 2.84
N LYS A 77 -8.21 -9.02 2.46
CA LYS A 77 -9.35 -9.77 3.00
C LYS A 77 -9.20 -11.29 2.82
N ALA A 78 -8.69 -11.71 1.66
CA ALA A 78 -8.43 -13.12 1.37
C ALA A 78 -7.18 -13.71 2.08
N GLY A 79 -6.61 -13.02 3.08
CA GLY A 79 -5.44 -13.47 3.85
C GLY A 79 -4.08 -13.09 3.24
N GLY A 80 -4.06 -12.26 2.21
CA GLY A 80 -2.82 -11.70 1.66
C GLY A 80 -2.17 -10.66 2.58
N PHE A 81 -0.91 -10.35 2.30
CA PHE A 81 -0.09 -9.41 3.09
C PHE A 81 0.03 -9.80 4.57
N PRO A 82 0.61 -10.98 4.88
CA PRO A 82 0.58 -11.56 6.22
C PRO A 82 1.25 -10.69 7.29
N ASN A 83 2.21 -9.83 6.90
CA ASN A 83 2.94 -8.97 7.83
C ASN A 83 2.37 -7.55 7.92
N LEU A 84 1.41 -7.18 7.06
CA LEU A 84 0.99 -5.80 6.92
C LEU A 84 0.26 -5.33 8.18
N GLU A 85 0.76 -4.27 8.78
CA GLU A 85 0.17 -3.55 9.90
C GLU A 85 -0.38 -2.20 9.45
N ARG A 86 0.24 -1.57 8.44
CA ARG A 86 -0.18 -0.26 7.95
C ARG A 86 0.11 -0.07 6.47
N LEU A 87 -0.92 0.34 5.73
CA LEU A 87 -0.82 0.79 4.35
C LEU A 87 -1.35 2.21 4.25
N LYS A 88 -0.54 3.15 3.75
CA LYS A 88 -0.97 4.51 3.43
C LYS A 88 -0.62 4.83 1.98
N VAL A 89 -1.61 5.20 1.20
CA VAL A 89 -1.44 5.58 -0.20
C VAL A 89 -2.07 6.94 -0.43
N TYR A 90 -1.24 7.88 -0.89
CA TYR A 90 -1.68 9.15 -1.44
C TYR A 90 -1.48 9.15 -2.95
N SER A 91 -2.54 9.50 -3.69
CA SER A 91 -2.59 9.47 -5.14
C SER A 91 -3.70 10.38 -5.67
N HIS A 92 -3.39 11.14 -6.71
CA HIS A 92 -4.40 11.93 -7.43
C HIS A 92 -5.38 11.06 -8.24
N ASN A 93 -5.10 9.77 -8.39
CA ASN A 93 -5.97 8.80 -9.06
C ASN A 93 -7.00 8.17 -8.10
N ILE A 94 -6.95 8.52 -6.81
CA ILE A 94 -7.97 8.12 -5.82
C ILE A 94 -9.09 9.16 -5.82
N LYS A 95 -10.27 8.80 -6.34
CA LYS A 95 -11.39 9.73 -6.53
C LYS A 95 -12.69 9.22 -5.92
N ASN A 96 -13.53 10.13 -5.42
CA ASN A 96 -14.81 9.78 -4.77
C ASN A 96 -15.84 9.21 -5.75
N ASN A 97 -15.82 9.67 -7.01
CA ASN A 97 -16.86 9.37 -8.00
C ASN A 97 -16.42 8.30 -9.03
N GLU A 98 -15.30 7.62 -8.79
CA GLU A 98 -14.79 6.57 -9.66
C GLU A 98 -15.28 5.17 -9.20
N THR A 99 -14.59 4.11 -9.65
CA THR A 99 -14.87 2.74 -9.24
C THR A 99 -14.89 2.62 -7.71
N THR A 100 -15.86 1.86 -7.21
CA THR A 100 -15.98 1.59 -5.78
C THR A 100 -14.84 0.68 -5.30
N ILE A 101 -14.47 0.85 -4.03
CA ILE A 101 -13.50 0.01 -3.33
C ILE A 101 -14.32 -0.85 -2.38
N LEU A 102 -14.24 -2.18 -2.52
CA LEU A 102 -15.09 -3.13 -1.79
C LEU A 102 -16.60 -2.86 -1.99
N GLY A 103 -17.00 -2.30 -3.13
CA GLY A 103 -18.39 -1.93 -3.40
C GLY A 103 -18.84 -0.61 -2.75
N MET A 104 -17.96 0.09 -2.04
CA MET A 104 -18.23 1.37 -1.37
C MET A 104 -17.52 2.53 -2.06
N ASN A 105 -18.10 3.74 -1.99
CA ASN A 105 -17.37 4.96 -2.34
C ASN A 105 -16.42 5.37 -1.20
N LEU A 106 -15.51 6.32 -1.47
CA LEU A 106 -14.49 6.72 -0.49
C LEU A 106 -15.05 7.33 0.80
N ARG A 107 -16.23 7.96 0.75
CA ARG A 107 -16.88 8.53 1.95
C ARG A 107 -17.49 7.44 2.81
N GLU A 108 -18.14 6.46 2.18
CA GLU A 108 -18.70 5.28 2.86
C GLU A 108 -17.59 4.42 3.48
N LEU A 109 -16.44 4.33 2.81
CA LEU A 109 -15.30 3.56 3.30
C LEU A 109 -14.61 4.22 4.51
N ASN A 110 -14.81 5.53 4.73
CA ASN A 110 -14.13 6.25 5.80
C ASN A 110 -14.61 5.80 7.18
N GLY A 111 -13.68 5.39 8.04
CA GLY A 111 -13.97 4.89 9.39
C GLY A 111 -14.48 3.46 9.42
N MET A 112 -14.56 2.76 8.28
CA MET A 112 -15.00 1.37 8.23
C MET A 112 -13.98 0.45 8.88
N VAL A 113 -14.47 -0.53 9.63
CA VAL A 113 -13.69 -1.68 10.07
C VAL A 113 -13.98 -2.83 9.11
N ILE A 114 -12.94 -3.33 8.46
CA ILE A 114 -12.99 -4.52 7.60
C ILE A 114 -12.28 -5.68 8.29
N GLN A 115 -12.64 -6.90 7.93
CA GLN A 115 -12.09 -8.13 8.49
C GLN A 115 -11.67 -9.07 7.37
N THR A 116 -10.63 -9.86 7.62
CA THR A 116 -10.24 -10.97 6.74
C THR A 116 -11.35 -12.03 6.69
N ASP A 117 -11.42 -12.78 5.60
CA ASP A 117 -12.49 -13.74 5.35
C ASP A 117 -12.40 -14.96 6.28
N ASP A 118 -11.19 -15.25 6.80
CA ASP A 118 -10.94 -16.24 7.85
C ASP A 118 -11.15 -15.67 9.27
N GLU A 119 -11.59 -14.42 9.35
CA GLU A 119 -11.85 -13.69 10.58
C GLU A 119 -10.61 -13.42 11.48
N SER A 120 -9.39 -13.73 11.03
CA SER A 120 -8.16 -13.68 11.82
C SER A 120 -7.52 -12.30 11.98
N LYS A 121 -7.85 -11.30 11.13
CA LYS A 121 -7.41 -9.90 11.32
C LYS A 121 -8.52 -8.88 11.04
N LYS A 122 -8.48 -7.74 11.75
CA LYS A 122 -9.33 -6.56 11.49
C LYS A 122 -8.47 -5.37 11.10
N ALA A 123 -9.03 -4.47 10.30
CA ALA A 123 -8.38 -3.23 9.94
C ALA A 123 -9.38 -2.07 9.85
N THR A 124 -8.94 -0.90 10.30
CA THR A 124 -9.69 0.35 10.15
C THR A 124 -9.23 1.09 8.90
N ILE A 125 -10.18 1.54 8.08
CA ILE A 125 -9.91 2.37 6.90
C ILE A 125 -10.17 3.85 7.22
N ASN A 126 -9.26 4.72 6.81
CA ASN A 126 -9.38 6.17 6.92
C ASN A 126 -9.08 6.82 5.57
N THR A 127 -10.00 7.66 5.10
CA THR A 127 -9.87 8.44 3.85
C THR A 127 -9.90 9.96 4.11
N GLY A 128 -9.93 10.38 5.39
CA GLY A 128 -10.16 11.77 5.82
C GLY A 128 -8.94 12.70 5.76
N TYR A 129 -7.77 12.24 5.31
CA TYR A 129 -6.53 13.05 5.25
C TYR A 129 -6.46 14.03 4.06
N GLY A 130 -7.56 14.24 3.34
CA GLY A 130 -7.64 15.10 2.14
C GLY A 130 -8.04 14.31 0.90
N TYR A 131 -8.23 15.02 -0.23
CA TYR A 131 -8.53 14.37 -1.50
C TYR A 131 -7.38 13.44 -1.91
N GLY A 132 -7.71 12.18 -2.21
CA GLY A 132 -6.77 11.23 -2.78
C GLY A 132 -5.93 10.43 -1.79
N CYS A 133 -6.38 10.23 -0.55
CA CYS A 133 -5.69 9.40 0.44
C CYS A 133 -6.54 8.21 0.88
N ILE A 134 -5.91 7.05 1.03
CA ILE A 134 -6.42 5.92 1.81
C ILE A 134 -5.36 5.46 2.81
N GLU A 135 -5.78 5.20 4.02
CA GLU A 135 -4.96 4.60 5.07
C GLU A 135 -5.70 3.41 5.67
N MET A 136 -5.03 2.27 5.74
CA MET A 136 -5.50 1.06 6.40
C MET A 136 -4.56 0.76 7.55
N CYS A 137 -5.11 0.60 8.75
CA CYS A 137 -4.38 0.21 9.95
C CYS A 137 -4.94 -1.12 10.44
N VAL A 138 -4.12 -2.17 10.45
CA VAL A 138 -4.49 -3.48 10.98
C VAL A 138 -4.38 -3.45 12.50
N THR A 139 -5.46 -3.84 13.16
CA THR A 139 -5.52 -4.02 14.61
C THR A 139 -5.34 -5.51 14.90
N PRO A 140 -4.35 -5.92 15.71
CA PRO A 140 -4.28 -7.29 16.22
C PRO A 140 -5.59 -7.64 16.95
N PHE A 141 -5.99 -8.90 16.90
CA PHE A 141 -6.95 -9.40 17.88
C PHE A 141 -6.25 -9.50 19.24
N ASP A 142 -6.92 -9.00 20.27
CA ASP A 142 -6.56 -9.28 21.67
C ASP A 142 -6.68 -10.78 21.99
#